data_AF-A0A519TZA0-F1
#
_entry.id   AF-A0A519TZA0-F1
#
_cell.length_a   1.000
_cell.length_b   1.000
_cell.length_c   1.000
_cell.angle_alpha   90.00
_cell.angle_beta   90.00
_cell.angle_gamma   90.00
#
_symmetry.space_group_name_H-M   'P 1'
#
loop_
_entity.id
_entity.type
_entity.pdbx_description
1 polymer ?
#
loop_
_entity_poly.entity_id
_entity_poly.type
_entity_poly.pdbx_seq_one_letter_code
_entity_poly.pdbx_strand_id
1 'polypeptide(L)'
;MENHAFMNKMTAMGSQLIRDTDTGKRSTPRFSPNRELFRHEEYFYDCYLAVAEVYTILRQLDQSAVFLANFRSSKTLKEAKISRFEHIIYHLESHLLRMTGVLDRLLILVNQVLRMGLEDVSCKSHNMLVSKDNKKGKQTHKVEAVGGLFEALMEVSTFMDQFRDERNSVAHSKRINFEDLRRIEMYHIVYGDTTDPQILKWMFLIKRETDKKVWDYKAEMVKSNTTLKTLVGKVYDILDMQFTAHHTKLKL
;
A
#
# COMPACT_ATOMS: atom_id res chain seq x y z
N MET A 1 -7.36 -5.96 -8.28
CA MET A 1 -7.33 -6.53 -6.90
C MET A 1 -8.70 -6.72 -6.32
N GLU A 2 -9.63 -5.75 -6.41
CA GLU A 2 -11.03 -5.94 -5.94
C GLU A 2 -11.71 -7.17 -6.54
N ASN A 3 -11.34 -7.56 -7.76
CA ASN A 3 -11.89 -8.73 -8.45
C ASN A 3 -10.99 -9.97 -8.37
N HIS A 4 -9.95 -9.98 -7.53
CA HIS A 4 -9.07 -11.14 -7.43
C HIS A 4 -9.80 -12.31 -6.76
N ALA A 5 -9.66 -13.53 -7.28
CA ALA A 5 -10.38 -14.70 -6.79
C ALA A 5 -10.16 -14.93 -5.28
N PHE A 6 -8.92 -14.84 -4.82
CA PHE A 6 -8.57 -14.93 -3.39
C PHE A 6 -9.30 -13.88 -2.53
N MET A 7 -9.31 -12.61 -2.93
CA MET A 7 -10.01 -11.53 -2.21
C MET A 7 -11.52 -11.76 -2.13
N ASN A 8 -12.11 -12.19 -3.25
CA ASN A 8 -13.55 -12.49 -3.33
C ASN A 8 -13.92 -13.65 -2.41
N LYS A 9 -13.12 -14.71 -2.40
CA LYS A 9 -13.28 -15.85 -1.48
C LYS A 9 -13.22 -15.38 -0.03
N MET A 10 -12.17 -14.64 0.34
CA MET A 10 -11.99 -14.14 1.71
C MET A 10 -13.14 -13.22 2.14
N THR A 11 -13.62 -12.36 1.25
CA THR A 11 -14.74 -11.44 1.53
C THR A 11 -16.07 -12.18 1.68
N ALA A 12 -16.33 -13.20 0.85
CA ALA A 12 -17.51 -14.04 0.97
C ALA A 12 -17.51 -14.81 2.29
N MET A 13 -16.37 -15.40 2.66
CA MET A 13 -16.19 -16.09 3.94
C MET A 13 -16.34 -15.13 5.12
N GLY A 14 -15.80 -13.91 5.03
CA GLY A 14 -15.92 -12.89 6.07
C GLY A 14 -17.36 -12.42 6.28
N SER A 15 -18.08 -12.21 5.18
CA SER A 15 -19.51 -11.87 5.21
C SER A 15 -20.32 -12.98 5.88
N GLN A 16 -20.00 -14.25 5.60
CA GLN A 16 -20.66 -15.39 6.23
C GLN A 16 -20.35 -15.47 7.72
N LEU A 17 -19.07 -15.35 8.11
CA LEU A 17 -18.67 -15.36 9.51
C LEU A 17 -19.39 -14.26 10.31
N ILE A 18 -19.46 -13.04 9.77
CA ILE A 18 -20.19 -11.93 10.40
C ILE A 18 -21.66 -12.27 10.56
N ARG A 19 -22.34 -12.83 9.55
CA ARG A 19 -23.75 -13.23 9.67
C ARG A 19 -23.97 -14.30 10.73
N ASP A 20 -23.04 -15.23 10.85
CA ASP A 20 -23.17 -16.39 11.74
C ASP A 20 -22.85 -16.04 13.20
N THR A 21 -22.10 -14.97 13.46
CA THR A 21 -21.53 -14.67 14.79
C THR A 21 -21.80 -13.25 15.29
N ASP A 22 -22.21 -12.31 14.42
CA ASP A 22 -22.50 -10.92 14.80
C ASP A 22 -24.01 -10.71 14.97
N THR A 23 -24.41 -10.25 16.16
CA THR A 23 -25.81 -9.90 16.49
C THR A 23 -25.94 -8.47 17.01
N GLY A 24 -24.90 -7.64 16.86
CA GLY A 24 -24.84 -6.31 17.42
C GLY A 24 -25.91 -5.36 16.84
N LYS A 25 -27.01 -5.13 17.57
CA LYS A 25 -27.91 -3.96 17.39
C LYS A 25 -27.19 -2.62 17.58
N ARG A 26 -25.92 -2.62 17.98
CA ARG A 26 -25.08 -1.43 18.20
C ARG A 26 -23.74 -1.61 17.50
N SER A 27 -23.36 -0.60 16.74
CA SER A 27 -22.07 -0.50 16.05
C SER A 27 -20.94 -0.38 17.07
N THR A 28 -20.35 -1.50 17.50
CA THR A 28 -19.04 -1.46 18.14
C THR A 28 -17.96 -1.30 17.06
N PRO A 29 -16.85 -0.57 17.33
CA PRO A 29 -15.79 -0.36 16.33
C PRO A 29 -15.03 -1.64 15.91
N ARG A 30 -15.28 -2.77 16.59
CA ARG A 30 -14.59 -4.04 16.37
C ARG A 30 -15.60 -5.17 16.21
N PHE A 31 -15.25 -6.10 15.32
CA PHE A 31 -15.90 -7.41 15.23
C PHE A 31 -15.82 -8.09 16.60
N SER A 32 -16.98 -8.34 17.19
CA SER A 32 -17.11 -8.89 18.54
C SER A 32 -18.07 -10.07 18.46
N PRO A 33 -17.56 -11.28 18.13
CA PRO A 33 -18.40 -12.45 17.92
C PRO A 33 -19.16 -12.79 19.20
N ASN A 34 -20.41 -13.23 19.07
CA ASN A 34 -21.29 -13.60 20.19
C ASN A 34 -20.93 -14.94 20.86
N ARG A 35 -19.93 -15.63 20.32
CA ARG A 35 -19.35 -16.87 20.83
C ARG A 35 -17.86 -16.89 20.57
N GLU A 36 -17.16 -17.80 21.23
CA GLU A 36 -15.79 -18.12 20.85
C GLU A 36 -15.76 -18.68 19.41
N LEU A 37 -14.74 -18.25 18.67
CA LEU A 37 -14.51 -18.70 17.31
C LEU A 37 -13.91 -20.10 17.34
N PHE A 38 -14.30 -20.94 16.38
CA PHE A 38 -13.63 -22.22 16.16
C PHE A 38 -12.23 -21.95 15.58
N ARG A 39 -11.30 -22.89 15.76
CA ARG A 39 -9.91 -22.75 15.28
C ARG A 39 -9.78 -22.38 13.80
N HIS A 40 -10.66 -22.89 12.95
CA HIS A 40 -10.67 -22.55 11.52
C HIS A 40 -11.18 -21.13 11.25
N GLU A 41 -12.10 -20.64 12.09
CA GLU A 41 -12.64 -19.27 12.03
C GLU A 41 -11.62 -18.26 12.55
N GLU A 42 -10.89 -18.58 13.62
CA GLU A 42 -9.76 -17.77 14.11
C GLU A 42 -8.67 -17.65 13.04
N TYR A 43 -8.25 -18.78 12.48
CA TYR A 43 -7.27 -18.80 11.38
C TYR A 43 -7.74 -17.99 10.18
N PHE A 44 -9.00 -18.13 9.78
CA PHE A 44 -9.58 -17.32 8.71
C PHE A 44 -9.59 -15.83 9.08
N TYR A 45 -9.99 -15.48 10.29
CA TYR A 45 -10.06 -14.11 10.77
C TYR A 45 -8.69 -13.41 10.71
N ASP A 46 -7.64 -14.06 11.20
CA ASP A 46 -6.27 -13.52 11.17
C ASP A 46 -5.77 -13.33 9.73
N CYS A 47 -6.02 -14.32 8.86
CA CYS A 47 -5.70 -14.20 7.44
C CYS A 47 -6.49 -13.07 6.79
N TYR A 48 -7.78 -12.92 7.12
CA TYR A 48 -8.64 -11.90 6.53
C TYR A 48 -8.20 -10.49 6.91
N LEU A 49 -7.83 -10.27 8.17
CA LEU A 49 -7.25 -9.00 8.61
C LEU A 49 -5.96 -8.68 7.85
N ALA A 50 -5.03 -9.64 7.74
CA ALA A 50 -3.78 -9.42 7.01
C ALA A 50 -4.01 -9.14 5.52
N VAL A 51 -4.96 -9.85 4.89
CA VAL A 51 -5.38 -9.59 3.51
C VAL A 51 -5.98 -8.18 3.36
N ALA A 52 -6.83 -7.76 4.30
CA ALA A 52 -7.47 -6.45 4.29
C ALA A 52 -6.45 -5.30 4.39
N GLU A 53 -5.38 -5.48 5.17
CA GLU A 53 -4.26 -4.53 5.25
C GLU A 53 -3.54 -4.38 3.90
N VAL A 54 -3.22 -5.49 3.23
CA VAL A 54 -2.61 -5.45 1.88
C VAL A 54 -3.54 -4.78 0.87
N TYR A 55 -4.84 -5.11 0.89
CA TYR A 55 -5.82 -4.50 0.02
C TYR A 55 -5.94 -2.97 0.27
N THR A 56 -5.97 -2.57 1.54
CA THR A 56 -6.08 -1.16 1.94
C THR A 56 -4.91 -0.34 1.43
N ILE A 57 -3.67 -0.83 1.61
CA ILE A 57 -2.49 -0.09 1.14
C ILE A 57 -2.46 0.01 -0.40
N LEU A 58 -2.85 -1.04 -1.12
CA LEU A 58 -2.95 -1.02 -2.59
C LEU A 58 -4.01 -0.02 -3.07
N ARG A 59 -5.15 0.07 -2.37
CA ARG A 59 -6.19 1.08 -2.65
C ARG A 59 -5.70 2.49 -2.36
N GLN A 60 -4.95 2.70 -1.28
CA GLN A 60 -4.38 4.02 -0.95
C GLN A 60 -3.34 4.48 -1.98
N LEU A 61 -2.64 3.56 -2.64
CA LEU A 61 -1.76 3.90 -3.76
C LEU A 61 -2.54 4.46 -4.96
N ASP A 62 -3.69 3.88 -5.31
CA ASP A 62 -4.55 4.43 -6.37
C ASP A 62 -5.12 5.78 -5.98
N GLN A 63 -5.57 5.90 -4.73
CA GLN A 63 -6.09 7.16 -4.20
C GLN A 63 -5.04 8.27 -4.28
N SER A 64 -3.77 7.97 -3.98
CA SER A 64 -2.68 8.95 -4.09
C SER A 64 -2.54 9.48 -5.53
N ALA A 65 -2.61 8.61 -6.53
CA ALA A 65 -2.57 9.00 -7.95
C ALA A 65 -3.82 9.81 -8.38
N VAL A 66 -5.00 9.45 -7.87
CA VAL A 66 -6.24 10.19 -8.14
C VAL A 66 -6.21 11.58 -7.51
N PHE A 67 -5.79 11.68 -6.25
CA PHE A 67 -5.80 12.94 -5.52
C PHE A 67 -4.70 13.90 -5.96
N LEU A 68 -3.56 13.39 -6.47
CA LEU A 68 -2.48 14.23 -7.01
C LEU A 68 -2.99 15.27 -8.03
N ALA A 69 -3.88 14.85 -8.94
CA ALA A 69 -4.41 15.70 -10.01
C ALA A 69 -5.62 16.57 -9.59
N ASN A 70 -6.18 16.35 -8.41
CA ASN A 70 -7.47 16.92 -8.00
C ASN A 70 -7.34 18.08 -6.99
N PHE A 71 -6.33 18.93 -7.14
CA PHE A 71 -6.21 20.11 -6.29
C PHE A 71 -7.34 21.12 -6.59
N ARG A 72 -8.10 21.48 -5.56
CA ARG A 72 -9.10 22.55 -5.61
C ARG A 72 -8.88 23.49 -4.43
N SER A 73 -8.60 24.76 -4.72
CA SER A 73 -8.41 25.77 -3.68
C SER A 73 -9.71 25.96 -2.91
N SER A 74 -9.74 25.48 -1.66
CA SER A 74 -10.85 25.67 -0.73
C SER A 74 -10.49 26.68 0.35
N LYS A 75 -11.49 27.23 1.05
CA LYS A 75 -11.26 28.14 2.18
C LYS A 75 -10.36 27.49 3.24
N THR A 76 -10.63 26.23 3.59
CA THR A 76 -9.85 25.46 4.57
C THR A 76 -8.38 25.29 4.15
N LEU A 77 -8.10 24.99 2.88
CA LEU A 77 -6.71 24.86 2.41
C LEU A 77 -5.98 26.20 2.45
N LYS A 78 -6.66 27.31 2.12
CA LYS A 78 -6.08 28.66 2.23
C LYS A 78 -5.74 29.03 3.67
N GLU A 79 -6.66 28.77 4.60
CA GLU A 79 -6.45 29.00 6.05
C GLU A 79 -5.28 28.17 6.59
N ALA A 80 -5.12 26.93 6.11
CA ALA A 80 -4.00 26.05 6.45
C ALA A 80 -2.71 26.34 5.66
N LYS A 81 -2.71 27.35 4.77
CA LYS A 81 -1.59 27.70 3.88
C LYS A 81 -1.10 26.53 3.02
N ILE A 82 -2.01 25.65 2.61
CA ILE A 82 -1.71 24.53 1.70
C ILE A 82 -1.89 25.03 0.28
N SER A 83 -0.78 25.27 -0.42
CA SER A 83 -0.80 25.58 -1.84
C SER A 83 -0.89 24.29 -2.67
N ARG A 84 -0.96 24.48 -3.98
CA ARG A 84 -0.94 23.37 -4.93
C ARG A 84 0.37 22.59 -4.85
N PHE A 85 1.48 23.26 -4.55
CA PHE A 85 2.78 22.61 -4.42
C PHE A 85 2.81 21.65 -3.23
N GLU A 86 2.40 22.07 -2.03
CA GLU A 86 2.36 21.19 -0.84
C GLU A 86 1.42 20.00 -1.07
N HIS A 87 0.29 20.22 -1.75
CA HIS A 87 -0.62 19.15 -2.13
C HIS A 87 0.04 18.09 -3.03
N ILE A 88 0.78 18.52 -4.05
CA ILE A 88 1.48 17.62 -4.97
C ILE A 88 2.53 16.81 -4.21
N ILE A 89 3.39 17.49 -3.44
CA ILE A 89 4.47 16.84 -2.68
C ILE A 89 3.89 15.83 -1.68
N TYR A 90 2.84 16.21 -0.94
CA TYR A 90 2.18 15.33 0.02
C TYR A 90 1.74 14.02 -0.62
N HIS A 91 1.11 14.06 -1.80
CA HIS A 91 0.63 12.86 -2.47
C HIS A 91 1.74 12.02 -3.10
N LEU A 92 2.82 12.64 -3.59
CA LEU A 92 4.01 11.91 -4.07
C LEU A 92 4.72 11.19 -2.94
N GLU A 93 5.00 11.88 -1.83
CA GLU A 93 5.63 11.30 -0.64
C GLU A 93 4.77 10.19 -0.03
N SER A 94 3.46 10.44 0.08
CA SER A 94 2.45 9.49 0.53
C SER A 94 2.45 8.20 -0.29
N HIS A 95 2.61 8.31 -1.61
CA HIS A 95 2.68 7.16 -2.52
C HIS A 95 3.97 6.39 -2.34
N LEU A 96 5.13 7.06 -2.34
CA LEU A 96 6.44 6.42 -2.15
C LEU A 96 6.53 5.64 -0.83
N LEU A 97 6.05 6.23 0.27
CA LEU A 97 6.01 5.56 1.57
C LEU A 97 5.15 4.29 1.52
N ARG A 98 3.97 4.37 0.89
CA ARG A 98 3.05 3.24 0.77
C ARG A 98 3.56 2.16 -0.19
N MET A 99 4.24 2.54 -1.27
CA MET A 99 4.83 1.59 -2.22
C MET A 99 5.76 0.65 -1.46
N THR A 100 6.70 1.19 -0.67
CA THR A 100 7.63 0.39 0.15
C THR A 100 6.95 -0.41 1.26
N GLY A 101 5.76 0.01 1.71
CA GLY A 101 5.00 -0.68 2.75
C GLY A 101 4.26 -1.94 2.29
N VAL A 102 4.04 -2.14 0.98
CA VAL A 102 3.24 -3.26 0.47
C VAL A 102 3.88 -4.61 0.81
N LEU A 103 5.18 -4.78 0.56
CA LEU A 103 5.90 -6.01 0.88
C LEU A 103 5.83 -6.36 2.37
N ASP A 104 5.95 -5.38 3.26
CA ASP A 104 5.85 -5.63 4.70
C ASP A 104 4.49 -6.24 5.07
N ARG A 105 3.38 -5.71 4.53
CA ARG A 105 2.04 -6.26 4.79
C ARG A 105 1.85 -7.62 4.11
N LEU A 106 2.45 -7.80 2.94
CA LEU A 106 2.42 -9.07 2.22
C LEU A 106 3.16 -10.17 2.99
N LEU A 107 4.29 -9.85 3.61
CA LEU A 107 5.03 -10.79 4.46
C LEU A 107 4.27 -11.14 5.74
N ILE A 108 3.52 -10.20 6.33
CA ILE A 108 2.60 -10.49 7.43
C ILE A 108 1.51 -11.46 6.97
N LEU A 109 0.92 -11.22 5.79
CA LEU A 109 -0.07 -12.14 5.22
C LEU A 109 0.51 -13.54 5.01
N VAL A 110 1.71 -13.65 4.45
CA VAL A 110 2.41 -14.94 4.29
C VAL A 110 2.62 -15.62 5.64
N ASN A 111 3.03 -14.88 6.67
CA ASN A 111 3.18 -15.39 8.03
C ASN A 111 1.87 -15.97 8.58
N GLN A 112 0.73 -15.30 8.35
CA GLN A 112 -0.59 -15.78 8.78
C GLN A 112 -1.02 -17.03 8.00
N VAL A 113 -0.99 -16.99 6.66
CA VAL A 113 -1.42 -18.11 5.81
C VAL A 113 -0.58 -19.36 6.04
N LEU A 114 0.74 -19.21 6.18
CA LEU A 114 1.65 -20.34 6.44
C LEU A 114 1.79 -20.67 7.93
N ARG A 115 1.07 -19.94 8.81
CA ARG A 115 1.10 -20.09 10.27
C ARG A 115 2.52 -20.16 10.83
N MET A 116 3.37 -19.23 10.41
CA MET A 116 4.81 -19.31 10.72
C MET A 116 5.11 -18.91 12.17
N GLY A 117 4.18 -18.19 12.83
CA GLY A 117 4.24 -17.84 14.24
C GLY A 117 5.17 -16.67 14.55
N LEU A 118 5.45 -15.82 13.56
CA LEU A 118 6.24 -14.60 13.78
C LEU A 118 5.35 -13.48 14.32
N GLU A 119 5.94 -12.64 15.16
CA GLU A 119 5.40 -11.31 15.44
C GLU A 119 5.50 -10.42 14.19
N ASP A 120 4.55 -9.51 13.99
CA ASP A 120 4.49 -8.63 12.82
C ASP A 120 5.78 -7.82 12.60
N VAL A 121 6.44 -7.41 13.70
CA VAL A 121 7.73 -6.69 13.64
C VAL A 121 8.85 -7.53 13.03
N SER A 122 8.74 -8.85 13.12
CA SER A 122 9.71 -9.82 12.59
C SER A 122 9.41 -10.23 11.14
N CYS A 123 8.23 -9.91 10.60
CA CYS A 123 7.85 -10.15 9.21
C CYS A 123 8.56 -9.20 8.25
N LYS A 124 9.86 -9.41 8.03
CA LYS A 124 10.73 -8.56 7.21
C LYS A 124 11.46 -9.37 6.15
N SER A 125 11.81 -8.73 5.03
CA SER A 125 12.49 -9.39 3.91
C SER A 125 13.79 -10.07 4.34
N HIS A 126 14.56 -9.46 5.25
CA HIS A 126 15.80 -10.09 5.75
C HIS A 126 15.57 -11.36 6.58
N ASN A 127 14.38 -11.55 7.15
CA ASN A 127 14.02 -12.74 7.94
C ASN A 127 13.35 -13.84 7.13
N MET A 128 12.63 -13.47 6.07
CA MET A 128 11.76 -14.36 5.30
C MET A 128 12.23 -14.61 3.86
N LEU A 129 13.07 -13.73 3.29
CA LEU A 129 13.45 -13.73 1.87
C LEU A 129 14.98 -13.78 1.64
N VAL A 130 15.78 -14.12 2.65
CA VAL A 130 17.25 -14.30 2.47
C VAL A 130 17.55 -15.76 2.19
N SER A 131 18.09 -16.01 0.98
CA SER A 131 18.47 -17.33 0.46
C SER A 131 19.56 -18.04 1.30
N LYS A 132 19.61 -19.37 1.17
CA LYS A 132 20.43 -20.34 1.94
C LYS A 132 21.93 -20.03 2.03
N ASP A 133 22.50 -19.30 1.08
CA ASP A 133 23.95 -19.13 0.98
C ASP A 133 24.53 -18.07 1.93
N ASN A 134 23.70 -17.15 2.43
CA ASN A 134 24.11 -16.11 3.37
C ASN A 134 23.30 -16.20 4.67
N LYS A 135 23.82 -16.94 5.66
CA LYS A 135 23.37 -16.98 7.07
C LYS A 135 21.84 -16.84 7.26
N LYS A 136 21.12 -17.88 6.86
CA LYS A 136 19.72 -18.26 7.18
C LYS A 136 18.88 -17.19 7.86
N GLY A 137 18.02 -16.52 7.08
CA GLY A 137 16.78 -15.97 7.63
C GLY A 137 16.02 -17.09 8.35
N LYS A 138 15.56 -16.84 9.59
CA LYS A 138 15.00 -17.90 10.47
C LYS A 138 13.86 -18.68 9.82
N GLN A 139 13.16 -18.10 8.85
CA GLN A 139 11.94 -18.67 8.28
C GLN A 139 11.93 -18.83 6.76
N THR A 140 13.02 -18.51 6.05
CA THR A 140 13.09 -18.64 4.58
C THR A 140 12.69 -20.04 4.10
N HIS A 141 13.10 -21.08 4.82
CA HIS A 141 12.80 -22.48 4.49
C HIS A 141 11.28 -22.79 4.40
N LYS A 142 10.43 -22.10 5.18
CA LYS A 142 8.97 -22.30 5.12
C LYS A 142 8.36 -21.65 3.87
N VAL A 143 8.94 -20.53 3.44
CA VAL A 143 8.54 -19.84 2.21
C VAL A 143 8.99 -20.65 0.99
N GLU A 144 10.24 -21.12 0.98
CA GLU A 144 10.78 -21.99 -0.08
C GLU A 144 10.04 -23.33 -0.22
N ALA A 145 9.46 -23.84 0.88
CA ALA A 145 8.68 -25.09 0.84
C ALA A 145 7.38 -24.95 0.01
N VAL A 146 6.93 -23.72 -0.24
CA VAL A 146 5.77 -23.43 -1.10
C VAL A 146 6.27 -23.07 -2.49
N GLY A 147 6.05 -23.98 -3.45
CA GLY A 147 6.54 -23.82 -4.82
C GLY A 147 6.13 -22.48 -5.46
N GLY A 148 7.14 -21.72 -5.92
CA GLY A 148 6.95 -20.44 -6.59
C GLY A 148 6.72 -19.23 -5.66
N LEU A 149 6.52 -19.45 -4.35
CA LEU A 149 6.20 -18.34 -3.43
C LEU A 149 7.40 -17.44 -3.19
N PHE A 150 8.58 -18.02 -3.01
CA PHE A 150 9.81 -17.27 -2.80
C PHE A 150 10.12 -16.39 -4.01
N GLU A 151 10.03 -16.94 -5.22
CA GLU A 151 10.27 -16.23 -6.47
C GLU A 151 9.26 -15.09 -6.66
N ALA A 152 7.97 -15.34 -6.42
CA ALA A 152 6.93 -14.31 -6.52
C ALA A 152 7.15 -13.16 -5.52
N LEU A 153 7.55 -13.46 -4.28
CA LEU A 153 7.88 -12.45 -3.27
C LEU A 153 9.17 -11.68 -3.62
N MET A 154 10.16 -12.35 -4.20
CA MET A 154 11.39 -11.72 -4.68
C MET A 154 11.12 -10.78 -5.85
N GLU A 155 10.21 -11.12 -6.76
CA GLU A 155 9.77 -10.21 -7.84
C GLU A 155 9.14 -8.92 -7.26
N VAL A 156 8.27 -9.06 -6.25
CA VAL A 156 7.68 -7.91 -5.54
C VAL A 156 8.78 -7.08 -4.87
N SER A 157 9.71 -7.72 -4.15
CA SER A 157 10.81 -7.03 -3.46
C SER A 157 11.70 -6.27 -4.45
N THR A 158 12.10 -6.92 -5.53
CA THR A 158 12.96 -6.33 -6.57
C THR A 158 12.27 -5.13 -7.22
N PHE A 159 10.99 -5.25 -7.53
CA PHE A 159 10.21 -4.13 -8.05
C PHE A 159 10.11 -2.98 -7.04
N MET A 160 10.08 -3.26 -5.75
CA MET A 160 9.98 -2.23 -4.71
C MET A 160 11.31 -1.56 -4.39
N ASP A 161 12.43 -2.25 -4.59
CA ASP A 161 13.77 -1.69 -4.34
C ASP A 161 14.07 -0.46 -5.20
N GLN A 162 13.46 -0.34 -6.39
CA GLN A 162 13.63 0.86 -7.24
C GLN A 162 13.10 2.16 -6.59
N PHE A 163 12.20 2.07 -5.60
CA PHE A 163 11.64 3.22 -4.88
C PHE A 163 12.32 3.47 -3.52
N ARG A 164 13.31 2.66 -3.15
CA ARG A 164 13.86 2.63 -1.80
C ARG A 164 14.65 3.89 -1.45
N ASP A 165 15.46 4.38 -2.37
CA ASP A 165 16.31 5.55 -2.16
C ASP A 165 15.48 6.84 -2.07
N GLU A 166 14.49 6.98 -2.95
CA GLU A 166 13.53 8.08 -2.90
C GLU A 166 12.74 8.05 -1.58
N ARG A 167 12.22 6.89 -1.20
CA ARG A 167 11.52 6.73 0.09
C ARG A 167 12.40 7.05 1.28
N ASN A 168 13.65 6.56 1.30
CA ASN A 168 14.59 6.85 2.39
C ASN A 168 14.84 8.35 2.50
N SER A 169 14.89 9.06 1.38
CA SER A 169 15.00 10.52 1.36
C SER A 169 13.79 11.18 2.05
N VAL A 170 12.56 10.75 1.71
CA VAL A 170 11.32 11.21 2.38
C VAL A 170 11.37 10.94 3.89
N ALA A 171 11.67 9.69 4.27
CA ALA A 171 11.62 9.25 5.66
C ALA A 171 12.66 9.97 6.54
N HIS A 172 13.84 10.27 5.99
CA HIS A 172 14.91 10.98 6.69
C HIS A 172 14.81 12.51 6.57
N SER A 173 13.63 13.04 6.24
CA SER A 173 13.32 14.48 6.24
C SER A 173 14.18 15.34 5.30
N LYS A 174 14.81 14.71 4.29
CA LYS A 174 15.29 15.46 3.13
C LYS A 174 14.07 15.62 2.23
N ARG A 175 13.50 16.84 2.13
CA ARG A 175 12.47 17.15 1.12
C ARG A 175 12.92 16.48 -0.18
N ILE A 176 12.11 15.57 -0.74
CA ILE A 176 12.56 14.91 -1.97
C ILE A 176 12.77 15.99 -3.02
N ASN A 177 14.00 15.99 -3.55
CA ASN A 177 14.46 16.99 -4.48
C ASN A 177 13.89 16.69 -5.86
N PHE A 178 12.59 16.97 -6.04
CA PHE A 178 12.03 17.08 -7.36
C PHE A 178 12.52 18.41 -7.96
N GLU A 179 13.71 18.41 -8.56
CA GLU A 179 14.28 19.61 -9.20
C GLU A 179 13.28 20.25 -10.16
N ASP A 180 12.51 19.41 -10.85
CA ASP A 180 11.43 19.81 -11.76
C ASP A 180 10.25 20.51 -11.06
N LEU A 181 9.99 20.20 -9.78
CA LEU A 181 8.96 20.86 -8.98
C LEU A 181 9.48 22.09 -8.22
N ARG A 182 10.81 22.27 -8.07
CA ARG A 182 11.38 23.47 -7.42
C ARG A 182 11.00 24.75 -8.14
N ARG A 183 10.96 24.73 -9.49
CA ARG A 183 10.50 25.89 -10.27
C ARG A 183 9.07 26.24 -9.89
N ILE A 184 8.20 25.22 -9.76
CA ILE A 184 6.80 25.39 -9.36
C ILE A 184 6.68 25.90 -7.92
N GLU A 185 7.52 25.40 -6.99
CA GLU A 185 7.62 25.89 -5.61
C GLU A 185 7.96 27.38 -5.55
N MET A 186 9.04 27.79 -6.24
CA MET A 186 9.49 29.18 -6.28
C MET A 186 8.38 30.11 -6.75
N TYR A 187 7.65 29.71 -7.80
CA TYR A 187 6.54 30.50 -8.30
C TYR A 187 5.36 30.58 -7.34
N HIS A 188 5.03 29.50 -6.62
CA HIS A 188 3.99 29.54 -5.60
C HIS A 188 4.34 30.46 -4.43
N ILE A 189 5.62 30.50 -4.03
CA ILE A 189 6.12 31.42 -3.00
C ILE A 189 6.00 32.87 -3.48
N VAL A 190 6.52 33.18 -4.67
CA VAL A 190 6.50 34.56 -5.21
C VAL A 190 5.07 35.03 -5.47
N TYR A 191 4.18 34.14 -5.91
CA TYR A 191 2.78 34.48 -6.21
C TYR A 191 1.96 34.81 -4.96
N GLY A 192 2.20 34.12 -3.84
CA GLY A 192 1.42 34.33 -2.61
C GLY A 192 1.38 35.78 -2.14
N ASP A 193 2.43 36.54 -2.46
CA ASP A 193 2.69 37.87 -1.90
C ASP A 193 2.87 38.98 -2.95
N THR A 194 2.74 38.71 -4.26
CA THR A 194 3.00 39.70 -5.31
C THR A 194 1.74 40.31 -5.93
N THR A 195 1.79 41.61 -6.21
CA THR A 195 0.80 42.33 -7.03
C THR A 195 1.34 42.73 -8.40
N ASP A 196 2.55 42.29 -8.76
CA ASP A 196 3.22 42.67 -10.01
C ASP A 196 2.50 42.06 -11.24
N PRO A 197 1.96 42.89 -12.14
CA PRO A 197 1.30 42.43 -13.36
C PRO A 197 2.19 41.59 -14.27
N GLN A 198 3.51 41.78 -14.27
CA GLN A 198 4.43 40.97 -15.06
C GLN A 198 4.52 39.55 -14.53
N ILE A 199 4.60 39.36 -13.22
CA ILE A 199 4.64 38.03 -12.59
C ILE A 199 3.30 37.31 -12.81
N LEU A 200 2.18 38.03 -12.70
CA LEU A 200 0.85 37.47 -12.95
C LEU A 200 0.67 36.95 -14.39
N LYS A 201 1.36 37.53 -15.39
CA LYS A 201 1.32 37.03 -16.78
C LYS A 201 1.93 35.64 -16.94
N TRP A 202 2.97 35.32 -16.18
CA TRP A 202 3.63 34.01 -16.22
C TRP A 202 2.81 32.90 -15.56
N MET A 203 1.80 33.26 -14.75
CA MET A 203 0.98 32.31 -13.99
C MET A 203 0.32 31.24 -14.87
N PHE A 204 -0.14 31.62 -16.06
CA PHE A 204 -0.73 30.67 -17.00
C PHE A 204 0.29 29.61 -17.47
N LEU A 205 1.52 30.03 -17.75
CA LEU A 205 2.59 29.14 -18.19
C LEU A 205 2.99 28.18 -17.07
N ILE A 206 3.15 28.69 -15.85
CA ILE A 206 3.51 27.89 -14.67
C ILE A 206 2.41 26.88 -14.34
N LYS A 207 1.15 27.31 -14.40
CA LYS A 207 0.00 26.40 -14.21
C LYS A 207 0.04 25.27 -15.24
N ARG A 208 0.27 25.58 -16.52
CA ARG A 208 0.34 24.59 -17.60
C ARG A 208 1.51 23.61 -17.40
N GLU A 209 2.68 24.10 -17.00
CA GLU A 209 3.83 23.26 -16.68
C GLU A 209 3.55 22.35 -15.48
N THR A 210 2.92 22.90 -14.44
CA THR A 210 2.49 22.13 -13.25
C THR A 210 1.49 21.05 -13.63
N ASP A 211 0.47 21.39 -14.43
CA ASP A 211 -0.54 20.45 -14.91
C ASP A 211 0.10 19.30 -15.69
N LYS A 212 1.07 19.62 -16.57
CA LYS A 212 1.83 18.61 -17.32
C LYS A 212 2.62 17.68 -16.40
N LYS A 213 3.40 18.23 -15.47
CA LYS A 213 4.20 17.43 -14.52
C LYS A 213 3.33 16.55 -13.63
N VAL A 214 2.21 17.08 -13.13
CA VAL A 214 1.23 16.32 -12.36
C VAL A 214 0.65 15.16 -13.18
N TRP A 215 0.41 15.39 -14.47
CA TRP A 215 -0.08 14.34 -15.37
C TRP A 215 0.97 13.25 -15.58
N ASP A 216 2.23 13.62 -15.82
CA ASP A 216 3.35 12.70 -15.99
C ASP A 216 3.52 11.82 -14.73
N TYR A 217 3.60 12.43 -13.54
CA TYR A 217 3.69 11.68 -12.27
C TYR A 217 2.48 10.78 -12.03
N LYS A 218 1.26 11.27 -12.31
CA LYS A 218 0.05 10.44 -12.19
C LYS A 218 0.14 9.21 -13.09
N ALA A 219 0.60 9.37 -14.34
CA ALA A 219 0.74 8.26 -15.27
C ALA A 219 1.77 7.23 -14.76
N GLU A 220 2.89 7.68 -14.23
CA GLU A 220 3.91 6.82 -13.61
C GLU A 220 3.38 6.09 -12.37
N MET A 221 2.68 6.77 -11.48
CA MET A 221 2.06 6.16 -10.30
C MET A 221 1.05 5.08 -10.71
N VAL A 222 0.18 5.36 -11.69
CA VAL A 222 -0.81 4.40 -12.18
C VAL A 222 -0.12 3.17 -12.79
N LYS A 223 0.93 3.38 -13.58
CA LYS A 223 1.74 2.30 -14.16
C LYS A 223 2.35 1.43 -13.06
N SER A 224 3.03 2.05 -12.10
CA SER A 224 3.67 1.37 -10.97
C SER A 224 2.66 0.61 -10.08
N ASN A 225 1.50 1.22 -9.78
CA ASN A 225 0.42 0.57 -9.04
C ASN A 225 -0.11 -0.66 -9.78
N THR A 226 -0.28 -0.55 -11.10
CA THR A 226 -0.78 -1.65 -11.93
C THR A 226 0.21 -2.81 -11.94
N THR A 227 1.50 -2.52 -12.16
CA THR A 227 2.56 -3.53 -12.09
C THR A 227 2.59 -4.20 -10.72
N LEU A 228 2.57 -3.43 -9.63
CA LEU A 228 2.60 -3.96 -8.27
C LEU A 228 1.41 -4.88 -7.99
N LYS A 229 0.20 -4.48 -8.39
CA LYS A 229 -1.01 -5.31 -8.25
C LYS A 229 -0.90 -6.63 -9.01
N THR A 230 -0.32 -6.63 -10.20
CA THR A 230 -0.06 -7.85 -10.96
C THR A 230 0.89 -8.78 -10.21
N LEU A 231 1.99 -8.24 -9.65
CA LEU A 231 2.94 -9.03 -8.86
C LEU A 231 2.32 -9.58 -7.57
N VAL A 232 1.54 -8.77 -6.85
CA VAL A 232 0.80 -9.21 -5.66
C VAL A 232 -0.24 -10.28 -6.02
N GLY A 233 -0.89 -10.17 -7.18
CA GLY A 233 -1.82 -11.19 -7.68
C GLY A 233 -1.18 -12.58 -7.78
N LYS A 234 0.04 -12.67 -8.32
CA LYS A 234 0.79 -13.94 -8.36
C LYS A 234 0.98 -14.56 -6.98
N VAL A 235 1.29 -13.73 -5.98
CA VAL A 235 1.44 -14.19 -4.58
C VAL A 235 0.09 -14.67 -4.04
N TYR A 236 -1.00 -13.96 -4.33
CA TYR A 236 -2.35 -14.34 -3.89
C TYR A 236 -2.81 -15.68 -4.49
N ASP A 237 -2.49 -15.95 -5.75
CA ASP A 237 -2.82 -17.24 -6.38
C ASP A 237 -2.17 -18.41 -5.64
N ILE A 238 -0.92 -18.24 -5.21
CA ILE A 238 -0.17 -19.25 -4.45
C ILE A 238 -0.74 -19.39 -3.03
N LEU A 239 -1.01 -18.26 -2.36
CA LEU A 239 -1.56 -18.25 -1.01
C LEU A 239 -2.98 -18.80 -0.93
N ASP A 240 -3.79 -18.67 -1.97
CA ASP A 240 -5.16 -19.21 -2.01
C ASP A 240 -5.17 -20.74 -1.83
N MET A 241 -4.22 -21.42 -2.47
CA MET A 241 -4.05 -22.87 -2.36
C MET A 241 -3.68 -23.27 -0.93
N GLN A 242 -2.70 -22.59 -0.33
CA GLN A 242 -2.24 -22.86 1.03
C GLN A 242 -3.32 -22.55 2.07
N PHE A 243 -4.01 -21.42 1.90
CA PHE A 243 -5.12 -21.02 2.74
C PHE A 243 -6.23 -22.08 2.73
N THR A 244 -6.66 -22.50 1.54
CA THR A 244 -7.74 -23.48 1.38
C THR A 244 -7.38 -24.81 2.02
N ALA A 245 -6.14 -25.29 1.84
CA ALA A 245 -5.66 -26.54 2.44
C ALA A 245 -5.65 -26.47 3.98
N HIS A 246 -5.09 -25.41 4.56
CA HIS A 246 -5.03 -25.24 6.02
C HIS A 246 -6.41 -25.04 6.64
N HIS A 247 -7.25 -24.21 6.03
CA HIS A 247 -8.60 -23.94 6.54
C HIS A 247 -9.46 -25.21 6.53
N THR A 248 -9.38 -26.02 5.46
CA THR A 248 -10.10 -27.30 5.37
C THR A 248 -9.61 -28.28 6.42
N LYS A 249 -8.29 -28.39 6.64
CA LYS A 249 -7.72 -29.25 7.67
C LYS A 249 -8.16 -28.89 9.10
N LEU A 250 -8.43 -27.60 9.36
CA LEU A 250 -8.89 -27.12 10.67
C LEU A 250 -10.40 -27.29 10.89
N LYS A 251 -11.16 -27.59 9.83
CA LYS A 251 -12.59 -27.91 9.91
C LYS A 251 -12.88 -29.37 10.23
N LEU A 252 -11.93 -30.26 9.91
CA LEU A 252 -11.96 -31.70 10.22
C LEU A 252 -11.48 -31.92 11.66
#